data_AF-A0AA36BDK3-F1
#
_entry.id   AF-A0AA36BDK3-F1
#
_cell.length_a   1.000
_cell.length_b   1.000
_cell.length_c   1.000
_cell.angle_alpha   90.00
_cell.angle_beta   90.00
_cell.angle_gamma   90.00
#
_symmetry.space_group_name_H-M   'P 1'
#
loop_
_entity.id
_entity.type
_entity.pdbx_description
1 polymer ?
#
loop_
_entity_poly.entity_id
_entity_poly.type
_entity_poly.pdbx_seq_one_letter_code
_entity_poly.pdbx_strand_id
1 'polypeptide(L)'
;MPPIEAIEETYESTSLFGNDKSLASELLQNRLRSKPRPNRQWQAIASSATGFLPGWVITWFVLTAAICTWDASFIMLRPLSFPEGRLSQFWYPYKYYINLDKRYGNMEDSYVYTQSLMNYAEVILNLYTCYLDKIRSKHTIPLAFTVTVMTFWKTVLYFLMFAEPCGDTSYRAGNSALSEFFLVIIPNGVWLVLPLLVLVKLWAHITPKEHLELKSRNE
;
A
#
# COMPACT_ATOMS: atom_id res chain seq x y z
N MET A 1 -30.25 -69.29 -54.54
CA MET A 1 -30.92 -68.15 -53.91
C MET A 1 -31.94 -68.69 -52.92
N PRO A 2 -31.68 -68.53 -51.61
CA PRO A 2 -32.70 -68.14 -50.63
C PRO A 2 -32.23 -66.88 -49.85
N PRO A 3 -33.08 -66.20 -49.07
CA PRO A 3 -33.32 -64.76 -49.23
C PRO A 3 -32.50 -63.86 -48.29
N ILE A 4 -32.45 -62.58 -48.69
CA ILE A 4 -31.98 -61.45 -47.88
C ILE A 4 -33.00 -61.23 -46.74
N GLU A 5 -32.61 -61.55 -45.52
CA GLU A 5 -33.29 -61.14 -44.30
C GLU A 5 -32.57 -59.92 -43.70
N ALA A 6 -33.38 -58.99 -43.19
CA ALA A 6 -33.00 -57.64 -42.81
C ALA A 6 -31.90 -57.61 -41.74
N ILE A 7 -30.93 -56.71 -41.93
CA ILE A 7 -29.94 -56.36 -40.91
C ILE A 7 -30.66 -55.57 -39.83
N GLU A 8 -30.99 -56.24 -38.72
CA GLU A 8 -31.45 -55.60 -37.49
C GLU A 8 -30.26 -54.95 -36.78
N GLU A 9 -30.31 -53.63 -36.71
CA GLU A 9 -29.37 -52.78 -36.00
C GLU A 9 -29.45 -53.07 -34.49
N THR A 10 -28.54 -53.88 -33.99
CA THR A 10 -28.33 -54.06 -32.53
C THR A 10 -27.16 -53.17 -32.10
N TYR A 11 -27.50 -51.95 -31.66
CA TYR A 11 -26.63 -51.16 -30.80
C TYR A 11 -26.47 -51.90 -29.47
N GLU A 12 -25.49 -52.81 -29.38
CA GLU A 12 -24.97 -53.23 -28.09
C GLU A 12 -24.28 -52.02 -27.44
N SER A 13 -24.97 -51.46 -26.44
CA SER A 13 -24.36 -50.51 -25.50
C SER A 13 -23.21 -51.22 -24.76
N THR A 14 -22.01 -51.14 -25.33
CA THR A 14 -20.79 -51.51 -24.62
C THR A 14 -20.71 -50.59 -23.41
N SER A 15 -20.85 -51.17 -22.23
CA SER A 15 -20.77 -50.49 -20.94
C SER A 15 -19.33 -49.98 -20.71
N LEU A 16 -19.03 -48.82 -21.31
CA LEU A 16 -17.75 -48.10 -21.19
C LEU A 16 -17.56 -47.41 -19.83
N PHE A 17 -18.47 -47.60 -18.87
CA PHE A 17 -18.45 -46.94 -17.56
C PHE A 17 -18.47 -47.93 -16.40
N GLY A 18 -17.48 -48.82 -16.39
CA GLY A 18 -17.08 -49.56 -15.20
C GLY A 18 -15.74 -49.03 -14.71
N ASN A 19 -15.72 -48.39 -13.54
CA ASN A 19 -14.53 -48.07 -12.72
C ASN A 19 -13.90 -46.65 -12.81
N ASP A 20 -14.55 -45.66 -13.44
CA ASP A 20 -13.99 -44.29 -13.54
C ASP A 20 -13.86 -43.55 -12.20
N LYS A 21 -14.75 -43.80 -11.24
CA LYS A 21 -14.72 -43.11 -9.94
C LYS A 21 -13.53 -43.53 -9.08
N SER A 22 -13.10 -44.80 -9.14
CA SER A 22 -11.96 -45.27 -8.34
C SER A 22 -10.65 -44.75 -8.94
N LEU A 23 -10.54 -44.77 -10.27
CA LEU A 23 -9.37 -44.31 -11.00
C LEU A 23 -9.19 -42.78 -10.91
N ALA A 24 -10.28 -42.01 -11.02
CA ALA A 24 -10.25 -40.56 -10.78
C ALA A 24 -9.87 -40.22 -9.32
N SER A 25 -10.36 -40.99 -8.35
CA SER A 25 -10.04 -40.81 -6.93
C SER A 25 -8.57 -41.14 -6.65
N GLU A 26 -8.04 -42.19 -7.27
CA GLU A 26 -6.66 -42.63 -7.16
C GLU A 26 -5.69 -41.63 -7.82
N LEU A 27 -6.03 -41.11 -8.99
CA LEU A 27 -5.27 -40.03 -9.65
C LEU A 27 -5.28 -38.73 -8.84
N LEU A 28 -6.41 -38.39 -8.21
CA LEU A 28 -6.51 -37.25 -7.29
C LEU A 28 -5.64 -37.46 -6.04
N GLN A 29 -5.71 -38.63 -5.42
CA GLN A 29 -4.88 -38.96 -4.25
C GLN A 29 -3.39 -38.97 -4.61
N ASN A 30 -3.02 -39.48 -5.78
CA ASN A 30 -1.64 -39.47 -6.26
C ASN A 30 -1.16 -38.04 -6.56
N ARG A 31 -2.00 -37.15 -7.12
CA ARG A 31 -1.69 -35.71 -7.24
C ARG A 31 -1.53 -35.00 -5.91
N LEU A 32 -2.36 -35.36 -4.92
CA LEU A 32 -2.28 -34.77 -3.58
C LEU A 32 -1.04 -35.27 -2.82
N ARG A 33 -0.63 -36.52 -3.04
CA ARG A 33 0.61 -37.10 -2.49
C ARG A 33 1.87 -36.59 -3.20
N SER A 34 1.80 -36.30 -4.49
CA SER A 34 2.94 -35.80 -5.28
C SER A 34 3.14 -34.30 -5.17
N LYS A 35 2.21 -33.56 -4.53
CA LYS A 35 2.40 -32.15 -4.23
C LYS A 35 3.59 -32.03 -3.26
N PRO A 36 4.74 -31.45 -3.68
CA PRO A 36 5.88 -31.34 -2.81
C PRO A 36 5.47 -30.58 -1.56
N ARG A 37 5.73 -31.15 -0.38
CA ARG A 37 5.51 -30.44 0.89
C ARG A 37 6.32 -29.14 0.80
N PRO A 38 5.70 -27.97 1.01
CA PRO A 38 6.44 -26.71 0.94
C PRO A 38 7.61 -26.82 1.91
N ASN A 39 8.81 -26.52 1.40
CA ASN A 39 10.06 -26.70 2.13
C ASN A 39 9.94 -26.06 3.52
N ARG A 40 10.41 -26.74 4.58
CA ARG A 40 10.29 -26.26 5.98
C ARG A 40 10.81 -24.83 6.15
N GLN A 41 11.79 -24.44 5.32
CA GLN A 41 12.33 -23.09 5.19
C GLN A 41 11.28 -22.06 4.72
N TRP A 42 10.47 -22.37 3.70
CA TRP A 42 9.37 -21.51 3.26
C TRP A 42 8.25 -21.40 4.30
N GLN A 43 8.02 -22.45 5.09
CA GLN A 43 7.09 -22.41 6.21
C GLN A 43 7.61 -21.55 7.36
N ALA A 44 8.92 -21.55 7.63
CA ALA A 44 9.55 -20.69 8.62
C ALA A 44 9.55 -19.21 8.18
N ILE A 45 9.85 -18.92 6.90
CA ILE A 45 9.76 -17.57 6.32
C ILE A 45 8.31 -17.04 6.35
N ALA A 46 7.33 -17.89 6.02
CA ALA A 46 5.92 -17.53 6.10
C ALA A 46 5.44 -17.34 7.56
N SER A 47 6.00 -18.08 8.51
CA SER A 47 5.69 -17.96 9.94
C SER A 47 6.42 -16.77 10.59
N SER A 48 7.60 -16.36 10.12
CA SER A 48 8.28 -15.16 10.63
C SER A 48 7.60 -13.86 10.20
N ALA A 49 6.79 -13.90 9.14
CA ALA A 49 6.00 -12.77 8.66
C ALA A 49 4.75 -12.47 9.53
N THR A 50 4.49 -13.23 10.60
CA THR A 50 3.43 -12.90 11.58
C THR A 50 3.94 -11.85 12.57
N GLY A 51 4.26 -10.66 12.06
CA GLY A 51 4.55 -9.48 12.86
C GLY A 51 3.29 -8.64 13.04
N PHE A 52 2.98 -8.23 14.26
CA PHE A 52 1.99 -7.17 14.51
C PHE A 52 2.66 -5.82 14.32
N LEU A 53 1.90 -4.82 13.87
CA LEU A 53 2.42 -3.46 13.84
C LEU A 53 2.62 -2.96 15.28
N PRO A 54 3.77 -2.34 15.58
CA PRO A 54 3.94 -1.63 16.84
C PRO A 54 2.84 -0.56 16.98
N GLY A 55 2.29 -0.38 18.18
CA GLY A 55 1.17 0.54 18.41
C GLY A 55 1.43 1.97 17.90
N TRP A 56 2.67 2.46 18.01
CA TRP A 56 3.05 3.78 17.50
C TRP A 56 2.97 3.90 15.97
N VAL A 57 3.19 2.80 15.23
CA VAL A 57 3.04 2.76 13.76
C VAL A 57 1.57 2.84 13.38
N ILE A 58 0.69 2.17 14.13
CA ILE A 58 -0.76 2.25 13.95
C ILE A 58 -1.23 3.68 14.25
N THR A 59 -0.77 4.27 15.36
CA THR A 59 -1.05 5.67 15.70
C THR A 59 -0.59 6.61 14.59
N TRP A 60 0.61 6.40 14.06
CA TRP A 60 1.11 7.17 12.91
C TRP A 60 0.18 7.06 11.71
N PHE A 61 -0.21 5.86 11.28
CA PHE A 61 -1.11 5.69 10.12
C PHE A 61 -2.48 6.34 10.32
N VAL A 62 -3.05 6.29 11.53
CA VAL A 62 -4.33 6.95 11.83
C VAL A 62 -4.17 8.48 11.83
N LEU A 63 -3.10 9.00 12.42
CA LEU A 63 -2.82 10.44 12.39
C LEU A 63 -2.57 10.95 10.97
N THR A 64 -1.80 10.20 10.17
CA THR A 64 -1.61 10.46 8.74
C THR A 64 -2.92 10.47 8.00
N ALA A 65 -3.78 9.47 8.23
CA ALA A 65 -5.10 9.43 7.61
C ALA A 65 -5.91 10.70 7.93
N ALA A 66 -5.90 11.18 9.17
CA ALA A 66 -6.62 12.39 9.56
C ALA A 66 -6.02 13.67 8.92
N ILE A 67 -4.70 13.85 9.05
CA ILE A 67 -4.01 15.06 8.58
C ILE A 67 -4.04 15.16 7.05
N CYS A 68 -3.74 14.07 6.34
CA CYS A 68 -3.73 14.07 4.88
C CYS A 68 -5.14 14.21 4.30
N THR A 69 -6.17 13.66 4.96
CA THR A 69 -7.57 13.90 4.55
C THR A 69 -7.92 15.38 4.69
N TRP A 70 -7.52 16.02 5.80
CA TRP A 70 -7.78 17.43 6.04
C TRP A 70 -7.07 18.34 5.02
N ASP A 71 -5.77 18.11 4.80
CA ASP A 71 -4.94 18.86 3.84
C ASP A 71 -5.42 18.67 2.39
N ALA A 72 -5.65 17.44 1.95
CA ALA A 72 -6.15 17.18 0.61
C ALA A 72 -7.53 17.81 0.38
N SER A 73 -8.41 17.73 1.38
CA SER A 73 -9.75 18.31 1.26
C SER A 73 -9.72 19.83 1.16
N PHE A 74 -8.73 20.51 1.75
CA PHE A 74 -8.52 21.94 1.52
C PHE A 74 -8.35 22.21 0.01
N ILE A 75 -7.43 21.50 -0.64
CA ILE A 75 -7.11 21.69 -2.05
C ILE A 75 -8.26 21.29 -2.97
N MET A 76 -8.91 20.17 -2.68
CA MET A 76 -9.95 19.57 -3.52
C MET A 76 -11.29 20.32 -3.43
N LEU A 77 -11.54 21.03 -2.33
CA LEU A 77 -12.75 21.84 -2.14
C LEU A 77 -12.55 23.31 -2.48
N ARG A 78 -11.42 23.70 -3.09
CA ARG A 78 -11.25 25.05 -3.64
C ARG A 78 -12.30 25.29 -4.74
N PRO A 79 -12.94 26.47 -4.82
CA PRO A 79 -12.69 27.68 -4.03
C PRO A 79 -13.50 27.78 -2.73
N LEU A 80 -14.33 26.80 -2.38
CA LEU A 80 -15.17 26.85 -1.17
C LEU A 80 -14.34 26.88 0.13
N SER A 81 -13.18 26.23 0.12
CA SER A 81 -12.23 26.17 1.24
C SER A 81 -11.33 27.41 1.37
N PHE A 82 -11.25 28.26 0.33
CA PHE A 82 -10.42 29.47 0.36
C PHE A 82 -10.88 30.47 1.41
N PRO A 83 -10.02 31.44 1.80
CA PRO A 83 -10.35 32.41 2.86
C PRO A 83 -11.66 33.19 2.65
N GLU A 84 -12.06 33.40 1.39
CA GLU A 84 -13.31 34.07 1.02
C GLU A 84 -14.48 33.08 0.78
N GLY A 85 -14.19 31.78 0.79
CA GLY A 85 -15.16 30.72 0.55
C GLY A 85 -16.05 30.41 1.75
N ARG A 86 -17.16 29.71 1.49
CA ARG A 86 -18.17 29.36 2.50
C ARG A 86 -17.66 28.41 3.58
N LEU A 87 -16.61 27.63 3.31
CA LEU A 87 -16.01 26.66 4.22
C LEU A 87 -14.70 27.16 4.84
N SER A 88 -14.34 28.44 4.63
CA SER A 88 -13.09 29.05 5.09
C SER A 88 -12.83 28.87 6.58
N GLN A 89 -13.88 28.90 7.41
CA GLN A 89 -13.76 28.73 8.86
C GLN A 89 -13.21 27.36 9.24
N PHE A 90 -13.53 26.31 8.48
CA PHE A 90 -13.02 24.98 8.73
C PHE A 90 -11.51 24.94 8.46
N TRP A 91 -11.04 25.56 7.36
CA TRP A 91 -9.62 25.64 7.00
C TRP A 91 -8.95 26.96 7.38
N TYR A 92 -9.34 27.58 8.48
CA TYR A 92 -8.86 28.92 8.86
C TYR A 92 -7.32 29.10 8.83
N PRO A 93 -6.49 28.13 9.29
CA PRO A 93 -5.03 28.26 9.22
C PRO A 93 -4.50 28.47 7.79
N TYR A 94 -5.18 27.96 6.77
CA TYR A 94 -4.76 28.08 5.37
C TYR A 94 -4.82 29.52 4.85
N LYS A 95 -5.55 30.41 5.51
CA LYS A 95 -5.51 31.85 5.22
C LYS A 95 -4.09 32.42 5.28
N TYR A 96 -3.26 31.90 6.18
CA TYR A 96 -1.86 32.30 6.31
C TYR A 96 -0.96 31.40 5.45
N TYR A 97 -1.24 30.10 5.43
CA TYR A 97 -0.39 29.12 4.74
C TYR A 97 -0.28 29.34 3.23
N ILE A 98 -1.35 29.77 2.56
CA ILE A 98 -1.33 30.06 1.11
C ILE A 98 -0.28 31.11 0.72
N ASN A 99 0.05 32.03 1.64
CA ASN A 99 1.09 33.03 1.37
C ASN A 99 2.50 32.46 1.53
N LEU A 100 2.65 31.39 2.32
CA LEU A 100 3.92 30.68 2.53
C LEU A 100 4.19 29.69 1.40
N ASP A 101 3.21 28.85 1.07
CA ASP A 101 3.27 27.94 -0.07
C ASP A 101 2.23 28.39 -1.10
N LYS A 102 2.67 29.20 -2.07
CA LYS A 102 1.78 29.81 -3.05
C LYS A 102 1.13 28.78 -3.97
N ARG A 103 1.62 27.54 -4.04
CA ARG A 103 0.96 26.45 -4.80
C ARG A 103 -0.44 26.18 -4.25
N TYR A 104 -0.63 26.30 -2.95
CA TYR A 104 -1.94 26.13 -2.30
C TYR A 104 -2.95 27.22 -2.72
N GLY A 105 -2.47 28.39 -3.13
CA GLY A 105 -3.30 29.48 -3.67
C GLY A 105 -3.52 29.40 -5.19
N ASN A 106 -2.63 28.72 -5.91
CA ASN A 106 -2.74 28.58 -7.36
C ASN A 106 -3.77 27.49 -7.72
N MET A 107 -4.87 27.88 -8.37
CA MET A 107 -5.90 26.95 -8.83
C MET A 107 -5.52 26.20 -10.11
N GLU A 108 -4.52 26.69 -10.85
CA GLU A 108 -4.03 26.09 -12.10
C GLU A 108 -2.83 25.17 -11.87
N ASP A 109 -2.31 25.10 -10.64
CA ASP A 109 -1.20 24.22 -10.30
C ASP A 109 -1.67 22.76 -10.22
N SER A 110 -1.34 21.99 -11.25
CA SER A 110 -1.67 20.57 -11.35
C SER A 110 -0.94 19.72 -10.31
N TYR A 111 0.25 20.13 -9.88
CA TYR A 111 1.07 19.38 -8.95
C TYR A 111 0.41 19.27 -7.57
N VAL A 112 -0.04 20.37 -6.97
CA VAL A 112 -0.69 20.35 -5.64
C VAL A 112 -2.01 19.58 -5.67
N TYR A 113 -2.72 19.64 -6.80
CA TYR A 113 -3.94 18.88 -7.03
C TYR A 113 -3.65 17.37 -7.09
N THR A 114 -2.64 16.97 -7.87
CA THR A 114 -2.19 15.57 -7.94
C THR A 114 -1.70 15.07 -6.59
N GLN A 115 -0.94 15.87 -5.86
CA GLN A 115 -0.43 15.52 -4.53
C GLN A 115 -1.59 15.27 -3.54
N SER A 116 -2.67 16.04 -3.65
CA SER A 116 -3.88 15.89 -2.84
C SER A 116 -4.66 14.61 -3.16
N LEU A 117 -4.72 14.21 -4.44
CA LEU A 117 -5.27 12.91 -4.82
C LEU A 117 -4.42 11.75 -4.28
N MET A 118 -3.09 11.88 -4.31
CA MET A 118 -2.19 10.88 -3.72
C MET A 118 -2.36 10.78 -2.21
N ASN A 119 -2.62 11.89 -1.51
CA ASN A 119 -2.97 11.88 -0.08
C ASN A 119 -4.23 11.05 0.18
N TYR A 120 -5.29 11.14 -0.63
CA TYR A 120 -6.46 10.28 -0.45
C TYR A 120 -6.15 8.79 -0.70
N ALA A 121 -5.35 8.46 -1.71
CA ALA A 121 -4.91 7.09 -1.92
C ALA A 121 -4.11 6.55 -0.72
N GLU A 122 -3.21 7.36 -0.16
CA GLU A 122 -2.44 7.04 1.04
C GLU A 122 -3.35 6.82 2.26
N VAL A 123 -4.34 7.68 2.47
CA VAL A 123 -5.34 7.53 3.55
C VAL A 123 -6.05 6.18 3.46
N ILE A 124 -6.54 5.82 2.27
CA ILE A 124 -7.25 4.55 2.05
C ILE A 124 -6.32 3.37 2.40
N LEU A 125 -5.08 3.41 1.93
CA LEU A 125 -4.12 2.33 2.17
C LEU A 125 -3.66 2.26 3.64
N ASN A 126 -3.48 3.38 4.32
CA ASN A 126 -3.17 3.43 5.75
C ASN A 126 -4.30 2.80 6.58
N LEU A 127 -5.55 3.21 6.34
CA LEU A 127 -6.71 2.66 7.03
C LEU A 127 -6.90 1.16 6.72
N TYR A 128 -6.71 0.76 5.46
CA TYR A 128 -6.77 -0.65 5.07
C TYR A 128 -5.67 -1.47 5.75
N THR A 129 -4.46 -0.91 5.89
CA THR A 129 -3.36 -1.57 6.61
C THR A 129 -3.69 -1.74 8.09
N CYS A 130 -4.25 -0.72 8.75
CA CYS A 130 -4.73 -0.83 10.13
C CYS A 130 -5.84 -1.88 10.28
N TYR A 131 -6.74 -1.99 9.29
CA TYR A 131 -7.74 -3.06 9.26
C TYR A 131 -7.10 -4.45 9.13
N LEU A 132 -6.12 -4.61 8.23
CA LEU A 132 -5.38 -5.87 8.07
C LEU A 132 -4.64 -6.27 9.35
N ASP A 133 -4.04 -5.31 10.06
CA ASP A 133 -3.40 -5.55 11.35
C ASP A 133 -4.42 -6.04 12.38
N LYS A 134 -5.61 -5.43 12.44
CA LYS A 134 -6.69 -5.83 13.35
C LYS A 134 -7.13 -7.28 13.13
N ILE A 135 -7.26 -7.71 11.88
CA ILE A 135 -7.62 -9.11 11.54
C ILE A 135 -6.41 -10.06 11.52
N ARG A 136 -5.23 -9.59 11.95
CA ARG A 136 -3.99 -10.38 12.03
C ARG A 136 -3.56 -10.98 10.68
N SER A 137 -3.77 -10.24 9.60
CA SER A 137 -3.40 -10.69 8.25
C SER A 137 -1.88 -10.72 8.06
N LYS A 138 -1.37 -11.77 7.39
CA LYS A 138 0.04 -11.87 6.96
C LYS A 138 0.48 -10.77 6.00
N HIS A 139 -0.48 -10.09 5.36
CA HIS A 139 -0.22 -9.01 4.39
C HIS A 139 0.02 -7.64 5.06
N THR A 140 -0.14 -7.55 6.39
CA THR A 140 -0.03 -6.30 7.15
C THR A 140 1.35 -5.67 7.01
N ILE A 141 2.42 -6.41 7.34
CA ILE A 141 3.79 -5.86 7.33
C ILE A 141 4.25 -5.46 5.92
N PRO A 142 4.08 -6.30 4.87
CA PRO A 142 4.44 -5.90 3.51
C PRO A 142 3.69 -4.67 3.02
N LEU A 143 2.38 -4.58 3.30
CA LEU A 143 1.58 -3.42 2.89
C LEU A 143 2.00 -2.17 3.67
N ALA A 144 2.15 -2.25 4.99
CA ALA A 144 2.61 -1.16 5.83
C ALA A 144 3.94 -0.59 5.34
N PHE A 145 4.90 -1.47 5.00
CA PHE A 145 6.18 -1.07 4.45
C PHE A 145 6.01 -0.37 3.10
N THR A 146 5.23 -0.96 2.19
CA THR A 146 4.98 -0.40 0.84
C THR A 146 4.34 0.99 0.91
N VAL A 147 3.30 1.16 1.74
CA VAL A 147 2.63 2.45 1.93
C VAL A 147 3.58 3.49 2.49
N THR A 148 4.39 3.11 3.47
CA THR A 148 5.39 4.00 4.07
C THR A 148 6.44 4.45 3.04
N VAL A 149 6.88 3.56 2.14
CA VAL A 149 7.80 3.93 1.03
C VAL A 149 7.16 4.97 0.12
N MET A 150 5.88 4.79 -0.23
CA MET A 150 5.14 5.75 -1.07
C MET A 150 5.01 7.10 -0.38
N THR A 151 4.66 7.15 0.90
CA THR A 151 4.59 8.38 1.70
C THR A 151 5.93 9.11 1.73
N PHE A 152 7.02 8.37 1.99
CA PHE A 152 8.36 8.93 2.03
C PHE A 152 8.74 9.59 0.70
N TRP A 153 8.60 8.86 -0.42
CA TRP A 153 8.98 9.38 -1.73
C TRP A 153 8.06 10.50 -2.24
N LYS A 154 6.78 10.47 -1.88
CA LYS A 154 5.85 11.58 -2.14
C LYS A 154 6.33 12.88 -1.47
N THR A 155 6.85 12.80 -0.24
CA THR A 155 7.41 13.96 0.47
C THR A 155 8.77 14.38 -0.10
N VAL A 156 9.61 13.43 -0.52
CA VAL A 156 10.84 13.76 -1.27
C VAL A 156 10.50 14.52 -2.55
N LEU A 157 9.50 14.07 -3.30
CA LEU A 157 9.02 14.75 -4.50
C LEU A 157 8.55 16.18 -4.18
N TYR A 158 7.86 16.40 -3.06
CA TYR A 158 7.50 17.74 -2.60
C TYR A 158 8.70 18.67 -2.50
N PHE A 159 9.77 18.24 -1.83
CA PHE A 159 10.99 19.06 -1.76
C PHE A 159 11.65 19.29 -3.12
N LEU A 160 11.67 18.27 -3.99
CA LEU A 160 12.22 18.39 -5.34
C LEU A 160 11.44 19.40 -6.20
N MET A 161 10.13 19.53 -6.00
CA MET A 161 9.31 20.53 -6.72
C MET A 161 9.57 21.98 -6.29
N PHE A 162 10.37 22.21 -5.25
CA PHE A 162 10.88 23.53 -4.87
C PHE A 162 12.39 23.67 -5.10
N ALA A 163 13.03 22.68 -5.72
CA ALA A 163 14.44 22.72 -6.07
C ALA A 163 14.61 22.82 -7.59
N GLU A 164 15.56 23.62 -8.05
CA GLU A 164 15.97 23.60 -9.45
C GLU A 164 16.75 22.31 -9.75
N PRO A 165 16.64 21.73 -10.97
CA PRO A 165 15.95 22.26 -12.15
C PRO A 165 14.51 21.76 -12.36
N CYS A 166 14.02 20.84 -11.53
CA CYS A 166 12.73 20.16 -11.75
C CYS A 166 11.53 20.93 -11.20
N GLY A 167 11.77 21.82 -10.25
CA GLY A 167 10.75 22.59 -9.54
C GLY A 167 10.71 24.07 -9.91
N ASP A 168 9.86 24.80 -9.21
CA ASP A 168 9.73 26.25 -9.33
C ASP A 168 9.85 26.88 -7.94
N THR A 169 10.90 27.68 -7.77
CA THR A 169 11.23 28.38 -6.51
C THR A 169 10.35 29.62 -6.29
N SER A 170 9.67 30.12 -7.34
CA SER A 170 8.83 31.32 -7.29
C SER A 170 7.65 31.19 -6.30
N TYR A 171 7.16 29.95 -6.13
CA TYR A 171 6.08 29.62 -5.19
C TYR A 171 6.45 29.86 -3.72
N ARG A 172 7.74 30.02 -3.41
CA ARG A 172 8.26 30.30 -2.07
C ARG A 172 9.08 31.59 -1.99
N ALA A 173 9.21 32.29 -3.11
CA ALA A 173 9.93 33.55 -3.17
C ALA A 173 9.26 34.61 -2.27
N GLY A 174 10.07 35.34 -1.51
CA GLY A 174 9.60 36.41 -0.61
C GLY A 174 9.32 35.97 0.83
N ASN A 175 9.46 34.68 1.16
CA ASN A 175 9.34 34.21 2.53
C ASN A 175 10.61 34.50 3.35
N SER A 176 10.43 34.76 4.66
CA SER A 176 11.56 34.89 5.58
C SER A 176 12.21 33.52 5.85
N ALA A 177 13.52 33.49 6.07
CA ALA A 177 14.23 32.25 6.42
C ALA A 177 13.66 31.58 7.69
N LEU A 178 13.17 32.38 8.65
CA LEU A 178 12.54 31.88 9.87
C LEU A 178 11.23 31.15 9.57
N SER A 179 10.33 31.76 8.78
CA SER A 179 9.07 31.12 8.39
C SER A 179 9.29 29.86 7.57
N GLU A 180 10.26 29.88 6.66
CA GLU A 180 10.66 28.73 5.86
C GLU A 180 11.08 27.54 6.75
N PHE A 181 11.97 27.81 7.72
CA PHE A 181 12.47 26.79 8.62
C PHE A 181 11.37 26.21 9.52
N PHE A 182 10.62 27.06 10.22
CA PHE A 182 9.65 26.60 11.21
C PHE A 182 8.34 26.08 10.63
N LEU A 183 7.84 26.68 9.55
CA LEU A 183 6.51 26.37 9.03
C LEU A 183 6.55 25.39 7.85
N VAL A 184 7.74 25.13 7.29
CA VAL A 184 7.83 24.22 6.15
C VAL A 184 8.91 23.16 6.32
N ILE A 185 10.15 23.50 6.71
CA ILE A 185 11.19 22.48 6.90
C ILE A 185 10.83 21.53 8.05
N ILE A 186 10.45 22.05 9.23
CA ILE A 186 10.13 21.20 10.37
C ILE A 186 8.90 20.30 10.11
N PRO A 187 7.73 20.82 9.67
CA PRO A 187 6.55 19.98 9.45
C PRO A 187 6.78 18.91 8.37
N ASN A 188 7.40 19.27 7.24
CA ASN A 188 7.71 18.30 6.19
C ASN A 188 8.87 17.36 6.56
N GLY A 189 9.78 17.80 7.44
CA GLY A 189 10.82 16.96 8.01
C GLY A 189 10.27 15.80 8.83
N VAL A 190 9.20 16.04 9.60
CA VAL A 190 8.47 14.97 10.30
C VAL A 190 7.94 13.91 9.32
N TRP A 191 7.43 14.34 8.15
CA TRP A 191 6.98 13.49 7.06
C TRP A 191 8.09 12.74 6.31
N LEU A 192 9.36 13.02 6.58
CA LEU A 192 10.50 12.21 6.11
C LEU A 192 11.03 11.30 7.21
N VAL A 193 11.24 11.84 8.41
CA VAL A 193 11.86 11.12 9.53
C VAL A 193 10.95 10.00 10.05
N LEU A 194 9.65 10.28 10.29
CA LEU A 194 8.77 9.25 10.83
C LEU A 194 8.54 8.07 9.87
N PRO A 195 8.26 8.28 8.57
CA PRO A 195 8.24 7.19 7.61
C PRO A 195 9.57 6.42 7.55
N LEU A 196 10.72 7.10 7.59
CA LEU A 196 12.02 6.42 7.60
C LEU A 196 12.18 5.51 8.83
N LEU A 197 11.77 5.96 10.02
CA LEU A 197 11.79 5.14 11.23
C LEU A 197 10.86 3.93 11.11
N VAL A 198 9.68 4.08 10.51
CA VAL A 198 8.77 2.96 10.22
C VAL A 198 9.43 1.98 9.27
N LEU A 199 10.06 2.44 8.18
CA LEU A 199 10.76 1.59 7.22
C LEU A 199 11.87 0.78 7.91
N VAL A 200 12.74 1.42 8.69
CA VAL A 200 13.81 0.74 9.43
C VAL A 200 13.22 -0.30 10.39
N LYS A 201 12.13 0.04 11.08
CA LYS A 201 11.48 -0.89 12.02
C LYS A 201 10.88 -2.10 11.31
N LEU A 202 10.17 -1.89 10.20
CA LEU A 202 9.49 -2.95 9.45
C LEU A 202 10.45 -3.80 8.62
N TRP A 203 11.56 -3.24 8.15
CA TRP A 203 12.58 -3.96 7.38
C TRP A 203 13.08 -5.22 8.11
N ALA A 204 13.33 -5.10 9.42
CA ALA A 204 13.76 -6.21 10.26
C ALA A 204 12.74 -7.36 10.36
N HIS A 205 11.45 -7.09 10.07
CA HIS A 205 10.38 -8.10 10.03
C HIS A 205 10.22 -8.74 8.64
N ILE A 206 10.70 -8.08 7.58
CA ILE A 206 10.60 -8.57 6.19
C ILE A 206 11.77 -9.47 5.84
N THR A 207 12.97 -9.18 6.33
CA THR A 207 14.17 -9.98 6.03
C THR A 207 14.32 -11.17 6.99
N PRO A 208 14.33 -12.42 6.51
CA PRO A 208 14.61 -13.59 7.34
C PRO A 208 16.00 -13.52 7.99
N LYS A 209 16.15 -14.02 9.23
CA LYS A 209 17.44 -14.13 9.93
C LYS A 209 18.26 -15.35 9.48
N GLU A 210 18.38 -15.58 8.17
CA GLU A 210 18.99 -16.79 7.60
C GLU A 210 20.45 -17.01 8.03
N HIS A 211 21.21 -15.93 8.20
CA HIS A 211 22.63 -15.99 8.57
C HIS A 211 22.87 -16.37 10.04
N LEU A 212 21.88 -16.23 10.92
CA LEU A 212 22.01 -16.59 12.34
C LEU A 212 21.72 -18.08 12.56
N GLU A 213 20.79 -18.66 11.81
CA GLU A 213 20.43 -20.08 11.93
C GLU A 213 21.46 -21.03 11.29
N LEU A 214 22.19 -20.58 10.26
CA LEU A 214 23.28 -21.36 9.67
C LEU A 214 24.49 -21.48 10.59
N LYS A 215 24.76 -20.44 11.40
CA LYS A 215 25.88 -20.44 12.35
C LYS A 215 25.60 -21.36 13.54
N SER A 216 24.39 -21.33 14.10
CA SER A 216 24.01 -22.22 15.23
C SER A 216 23.85 -23.69 14.86
N ARG A 217 23.86 -24.02 13.56
CA ARG A 217 23.71 -25.40 13.06
C ARG A 217 25.04 -26.04 12.66
N ASN A 218 26.08 -25.22 12.53
CA ASN A 218 27.44 -25.65 12.21
C ASN A 218 28.41 -25.53 13.42
N GLU A 219 27.90 -25.09 14.57
CA GLU A 219 28.53 -25.14 15.90
C GLU A 219 27.87 -26.26 16.72
#